data_AF-A0A956TYX5-F1
#
_entry.id   AF-A0A956TYX5-F1
#
_cell.length_a   1.000
_cell.length_b   1.000
_cell.length_c   1.000
_cell.angle_alpha   90.00
_cell.angle_beta   90.00
_cell.angle_gamma   90.00
#
_symmetry.space_group_name_H-M   'P 1'
#
loop_
_entity.id
_entity.type
_entity.pdbx_description
1 polymer ?
#
loop_
_entity_poly.entity_id
_entity_poly.type
_entity_poly.pdbx_seq_one_letter_code
_entity_poly.pdbx_strand_id
1 'polypeptide(L)' 'MPRPIWKGHISFGLVSIPITLYSAEKRFDLHFKLLDSRDKAKIRYSRVNEVTGEEVPWDQIVKGYEYDDKYVLID' A
#
# COMPACT_ATOMS: atom_id res chain seq x y z
N MET A 1 -14.68 11.46 16.29
CA MET A 1 -15.56 10.33 15.93
C MET A 1 -14.73 9.23 15.29
N PRO A 2 -14.93 7.94 15.67
CA PRO A 2 -14.22 6.82 15.04
C PRO A 2 -14.61 6.67 13.56
N ARG A 3 -13.63 6.47 12.68
CA ARG A 3 -13.85 6.25 11.24
C ARG A 3 -14.27 4.79 11.01
N PRO A 4 -15.33 4.53 10.23
CA PRO A 4 -15.71 3.15 9.92
C PRO A 4 -14.62 2.45 9.11
N ILE A 5 -14.34 1.20 9.45
CA ILE A 5 -13.45 0.32 8.69
C ILE A 5 -14.16 -0.16 7.44
N TRP A 6 -15.42 -0.53 7.60
CA TRP A 6 -16.23 -1.16 6.56
C TRP A 6 -17.71 -0.85 6.75
N LYS A 7 -18.46 -0.87 5.64
CA LYS A 7 -19.92 -0.79 5.60
C LYS A 7 -20.42 -1.91 4.71
N GLY A 8 -21.46 -2.60 5.14
CA GLY A 8 -22.10 -3.63 4.33
C GLY A 8 -23.30 -4.22 5.03
N HIS A 9 -23.61 -5.48 4.73
CA HIS A 9 -24.84 -6.13 5.19
C HIS A 9 -24.53 -7.50 5.78
N ILE A 10 -25.26 -7.86 6.84
CA ILE A 10 -25.35 -9.23 7.34
C ILE A 10 -26.68 -9.79 6.88
N SER A 11 -26.64 -10.94 6.20
CA SER A 11 -27.84 -11.62 5.70
C SER A 11 -28.09 -12.89 6.50
N PHE A 12 -29.34 -13.09 6.93
CA PHE A 12 -29.79 -14.31 7.59
C PHE A 12 -31.11 -14.75 6.96
N GLY A 13 -31.08 -15.84 6.18
CA GLY A 13 -32.21 -16.25 5.34
C GLY A 13 -32.56 -15.17 4.32
N LEU A 14 -33.79 -14.63 4.41
CA LEU A 14 -34.30 -13.56 3.55
C LEU A 14 -34.16 -12.16 4.18
N VAL A 15 -33.61 -12.04 5.38
CA VAL A 15 -33.43 -10.76 6.07
C VAL A 15 -32.02 -10.22 5.81
N SER A 16 -31.92 -8.96 5.40
CA SER A 16 -30.64 -8.26 5.19
C SER A 16 -30.59 -7.01 6.08
N ILE A 17 -29.58 -6.94 6.94
CA ILE A 17 -29.42 -5.87 7.93
C ILE A 17 -28.16 -5.07 7.59
N PRO A 18 -28.26 -3.77 7.29
CA PRO A 18 -27.09 -2.92 7.08
C PRO A 18 -26.32 -2.74 8.38
N ILE A 19 -25.00 -2.89 8.33
CA ILE A 19 -24.11 -2.69 9.47
C ILE A 19 -22.93 -1.81 9.08
N THR A 20 -22.33 -1.18 10.08
CA THR A 20 -21.07 -0.43 9.95
C THR A 20 -20.08 -0.94 10.98
N LEU A 21 -18.90 -1.34 10.52
CA LEU A 21 -17.85 -1.88 11.38
C LEU A 21 -16.92 -0.75 11.84
N TYR A 22 -16.69 -0.69 13.15
CA TYR A 22 -15.78 0.26 13.78
C TYR A 22 -14.67 -0.49 14.53
N SER A 23 -13.48 0.11 14.60
CA SER A 23 -12.39 -0.46 15.41
C SER A 23 -12.71 -0.30 16.89
N ALA A 24 -12.63 -1.39 17.66
CA ALA A 24 -12.81 -1.35 19.11
C ALA A 24 -11.63 -0.68 19.82
N GLU A 25 -10.42 -0.86 19.28
CA GLU A 25 -9.19 -0.26 19.78
C GLU A 25 -8.55 0.58 18.67
N LYS A 26 -7.83 1.65 19.05
CA LYS A 26 -6.96 2.38 18.13
C LYS A 26 -5.52 2.23 18.60
N ARG A 27 -4.71 1.53 17.82
CA ARG A 27 -3.26 1.45 18.06
C ARG A 27 -2.61 2.77 17.67
N PHE A 28 -1.81 3.33 18.57
CA PHE A 28 -1.03 4.54 18.31
C PHE A 28 0.43 4.16 18.09
N ASP A 29 0.77 3.84 16.85
CA ASP A 29 2.14 3.57 16.47
C ASP A 29 2.86 4.89 16.13
N LEU A 30 4.05 5.11 16.71
CA LEU A 30 4.92 6.22 16.32
C LEU A 30 5.49 5.96 14.93
N HIS A 31 5.10 6.79 13.96
CA HIS A 31 5.68 6.76 12.62
C HIS A 31 6.86 7.72 12.54
N PHE A 32 8.04 7.18 12.25
CA PHE A 32 9.24 7.98 12.03
C PHE A 32 9.35 8.36 10.55
N LYS A 33 9.81 9.59 10.30
CA LYS A 33 10.24 10.01 8.97
C LYS A 33 11.74 9.82 8.88
N LEU A 34 12.18 9.23 7.77
CA LEU A 34 13.61 9.08 7.51
C LEU A 34 14.18 10.43 7.07
N LEU A 35 15.24 10.84 7.77
CA LEU A 35 15.94 12.09 7.53
C LEU A 35 17.39 11.80 7.19
N ASP A 36 17.98 12.58 6.31
CA ASP A 36 19.43 12.57 6.08
C ASP A 36 20.14 13.01 7.37
N SER A 37 21.13 12.24 7.80
CA SER A 37 21.83 12.48 9.06
C SER A 37 22.63 13.79 9.05
N ARG A 38 23.05 14.26 7.87
CA ARG A 38 23.94 15.41 7.65
C ARG A 38 23.21 16.75 7.76
N ASP A 39 22.02 16.86 7.18
CA ASP A 39 21.26 18.11 7.07
C ASP A 39 19.81 18.04 7.60
N LYS A 40 19.38 16.86 8.07
CA LYS A 40 18.02 16.58 8.54
C LYS A 40 16.93 16.78 7.49
N ALA A 41 17.29 16.83 6.20
CA ALA A 41 16.33 16.86 5.11
C ALA A 41 15.56 15.54 5.02
N LYS A 42 14.32 15.59 4.54
CA LYS A 42 13.49 14.38 4.35
C LYS A 42 14.00 13.56 3.18
N ILE A 43 14.11 12.25 3.38
CA ILE A 43 14.43 11.32 2.29
C ILE A 43 13.17 11.07 1.44
N ARG A 44 13.32 11.13 0.11
CA ARG A 44 12.30 10.72 -0.87
C ARG A 44 12.78 9.45 -1.57
N TYR A 45 11.86 8.54 -1.80
CA TYR A 45 12.08 7.34 -2.61
C TYR A 45 11.60 7.57 -4.04
N SER A 46 12.43 7.24 -5.02
CA SER A 46 12.10 7.16 -6.43
C SER A 46 12.32 5.72 -6.92
N ARG A 47 11.53 5.30 -7.91
CA ARG A 47 11.83 4.06 -8.64
C ARG A 47 12.70 4.45 -9.81
N VAL A 48 13.84 3.81 -9.94
CA VAL A 48 14.85 4.18 -10.92
C VAL A 48 15.19 2.94 -11.74
N ASN A 49 15.26 3.08 -13.06
CA ASN A 49 15.68 2.00 -13.94
C ASN A 49 17.15 1.68 -13.68
N GLU A 50 17.48 0.42 -13.40
CA GLU A 50 18.84 0.02 -13.03
C GLU A 50 19.87 0.24 -14.15
N VAL A 51 19.44 0.18 -15.41
CA VAL A 51 20.33 0.32 -16.58
C VAL A 51 20.50 1.80 -16.96
N THR A 52 19.42 2.59 -16.97
CA THR A 52 19.48 3.99 -17.45
C THR A 52 19.68 5.01 -16.34
N GLY A 53 19.36 4.69 -15.09
CA GLY A 53 19.40 5.63 -13.97
C GLY A 53 18.25 6.64 -13.96
N GLU A 54 17.25 6.49 -14.83
CA GLU A 54 16.10 7.40 -14.95
C GLU A 54 14.93 6.99 -14.04
N GLU A 55 14.15 7.96 -13.55
CA GLU A 55 12.96 7.70 -12.72
C GLU A 55 11.86 7.02 -13.56
N VAL A 56 11.30 5.92 -13.06
CA VAL A 56 10.26 5.12 -13.73
C VAL A 56 8.87 5.51 -13.19
N PRO A 57 7.96 5.99 -14.06
CA PRO A 57 6.56 6.25 -13.72
C PRO A 57 5.81 4.99 -13.29
N TRP A 58 4.78 5.12 -12.46
CA TRP A 58 3.99 3.99 -11.96
C TRP A 58 3.33 3.16 -13.07
N ASP A 59 2.84 3.82 -14.12
CA ASP A 59 2.19 3.22 -15.28
C ASP A 59 3.14 2.39 -16.16
N GLN A 60 4.46 2.56 -15.97
CA GLN A 60 5.50 1.84 -16.71
C GLN A 60 6.10 0.68 -15.90
N ILE A 61 5.59 0.41 -14.69
CA ILE A 61 6.07 -0.67 -13.84
C ILE A 61 5.18 -1.90 -14.02
N VAL A 62 5.77 -2.96 -14.58
CA VAL A 62 5.15 -4.29 -14.68
C VAL A 62 5.68 -5.20 -13.56
N LYS A 63 4.85 -6.13 -13.10
CA LYS A 63 5.29 -7.17 -12.15
C LYS A 63 5.83 -8.35 -12.95
N GLY A 64 7.07 -8.75 -12.68
CA GLY A 64 7.69 -9.94 -13.26
C GLY A 64 8.06 -10.95 -12.18
N TYR A 65 7.93 -12.23 -12.47
CA TYR A 65 8.47 -13.32 -11.67
C TYR A 65 9.60 -14.00 -12.44
N GLU A 66 10.73 -14.25 -11.77
CA GLU A 66 11.90 -14.89 -12.39
C GLU A 66 11.72 -16.41 -12.45
N TYR A 67 11.86 -16.99 -13.63
CA TYR A 67 11.80 -18.41 -13.89
C TYR A 67 12.77 -18.78 -15.02
N ASP A 68 13.73 -19.66 -14.73
CA ASP A 68 14.75 -20.15 -15.69
C ASP A 68 15.47 -18.99 -16.43
N ASP A 69 16.04 -18.06 -15.65
CA ASP A 69 16.75 -16.86 -16.12
C ASP A 69 15.92 -15.93 -17.02
N LYS A 70 14.59 -16.05 -16.99
CA LYS A 70 13.63 -15.21 -17.73
C LYS A 70 12.56 -14.65 -16.80
N TYR A 71 12.01 -13.49 -17.15
CA TYR A 71 10.90 -12.90 -16.40
C TYR A 71 9.55 -13.21 -17.06
N VAL A 72 8.63 -13.79 -16.28
CA VAL A 72 7.22 -13.96 -16.65
C VAL A 72 6.44 -12.77 -16.09
N LEU A 73 5.77 -12.02 -16.96
CA LEU A 73 4.95 -10.87 -16.56
C LEU A 73 3.62 -11.34 -15.97
N ILE A 74 3.21 -10.74 -14.86
CA ILE A 74 1.95 -10.99 -14.16
C ILE A 74 1.15 -9.69 -14.17
N ASP A 75 -0.11 -9.77 -14.60
CA ASP A 75 -1.09 -8.68 -14.55
C ASP A 75 -1.69 -8.55 -13.13
#